data_AF-A0A2X3HB44-F1
#
_entry.id   AF-A0A2X3HB44-F1
#
_cell.length_a   1.000
_cell.length_b   1.000
_cell.length_c   1.000
_cell.angle_alpha   90.00
_cell.angle_beta   90.00
_cell.angle_gamma   90.00
#
_symmetry.space_group_name_H-M   'P 1'
#
loop_
_entity.id
_entity.type
_entity.pdbx_description
1 polymer ?
#
loop_
_entity_poly.entity_id
_entity_poly.type
_entity_poly.pdbx_seq_one_letter_code
_entity_poly.pdbx_strand_id
1 'polypeptide(L)'
;MSIEKVNEAVAKIRESYKEQPTIGLILGSGLGVLADEIVNPVKLSYDKVPHFPVSTVEGHAGQFVFGELQNKQAVAMQGRFHFYEGYSMQDVTFPVRVMKELGVEILVVTNAAGGVNELYKAGDLMLISDHINFTGTSPLIGKNDNHFGPRFPDMSDAYQLSLRETARKIASQLNIPIQEGVYAGFSGPTYETPAEIRMMRTLGADAVGMSTVPEVIIANHAGMRVLGISCITNMAAGI
;
A
#
# COMPACT_ATOMS: atom_id res chain seq x y z
N MET A 1 -16.81 -8.85 0.23
CA MET A 1 -15.87 -9.51 -0.70
C MET A 1 -15.97 -11.01 -0.47
N SER A 2 -16.08 -11.81 -1.54
CA SER A 2 -16.24 -13.27 -1.43
C SER A 2 -14.99 -14.00 -1.92
N ILE A 3 -14.71 -15.16 -1.34
CA ILE A 3 -13.55 -15.99 -1.72
C ILE A 3 -13.64 -16.48 -3.16
N GLU A 4 -14.84 -16.70 -3.69
CA GLU A 4 -15.05 -17.12 -5.08
C GLU A 4 -14.50 -16.08 -6.06
N LYS A 5 -14.78 -14.79 -5.83
CA LYS A 5 -14.24 -13.70 -6.68
C LYS A 5 -12.71 -13.65 -6.64
N VAL A 6 -12.12 -13.85 -5.46
CA VAL A 6 -10.67 -13.87 -5.31
C VAL A 6 -10.07 -15.06 -6.05
N ASN A 7 -10.68 -16.25 -5.93
CA ASN A 7 -10.23 -17.46 -6.62
C ASN A 7 -10.34 -17.35 -8.15
N GLU A 8 -11.39 -16.72 -8.67
CA GLU A 8 -11.52 -16.44 -10.11
C GLU A 8 -10.39 -15.53 -10.62
N ALA A 9 -10.07 -14.46 -9.88
CA ALA A 9 -8.96 -13.59 -10.20
C ALA A 9 -7.61 -14.31 -10.13
N VAL A 10 -7.38 -15.10 -9.09
CA VAL A 10 -6.16 -15.92 -8.91
C VAL A 10 -6.02 -16.93 -10.05
N ALA A 11 -7.09 -17.65 -10.40
CA ALA A 11 -7.09 -18.61 -11.50
C ALA A 11 -6.69 -17.94 -12.82
N LYS A 12 -7.25 -16.76 -13.10
CA LYS A 12 -6.88 -16.00 -14.29
C LYS A 12 -5.41 -15.58 -14.31
N ILE A 13 -4.90 -15.07 -13.19
CA ILE A 13 -3.48 -14.69 -13.06
C ILE A 13 -2.59 -15.92 -13.28
N ARG A 14 -2.96 -17.06 -12.71
CA ARG A 14 -2.25 -18.33 -12.84
C ARG A 14 -2.21 -18.88 -14.27
N GLU A 15 -3.06 -18.42 -15.19
CA GLU A 15 -2.91 -18.74 -16.61
C GLU A 15 -1.62 -18.14 -17.19
N SER A 16 -1.27 -16.92 -16.76
CA SER A 16 -0.13 -16.15 -17.29
C SER A 16 1.15 -16.30 -16.45
N TYR A 17 1.02 -16.51 -15.14
CA TYR A 17 2.16 -16.59 -14.22
C TYR A 17 2.08 -17.83 -13.33
N LYS A 18 3.07 -18.72 -13.42
CA LYS A 18 3.06 -20.03 -12.76
C LYS A 18 3.81 -20.06 -11.43
N GLU A 19 4.81 -19.21 -11.26
CA GLU A 19 5.62 -19.14 -10.04
C GLU A 19 4.83 -18.57 -8.85
N GLN A 20 5.36 -18.71 -7.63
CA GLN A 20 4.73 -18.20 -6.41
C GLN A 20 5.45 -16.95 -5.91
N PRO A 21 4.83 -15.75 -6.00
CA PRO A 21 5.43 -14.55 -5.45
C PRO A 21 5.33 -14.57 -3.93
N THR A 22 6.41 -14.23 -3.24
CA THR A 22 6.46 -14.15 -1.77
C THR A 22 6.39 -12.72 -1.26
N ILE A 23 6.69 -11.75 -2.14
CA ILE A 23 6.67 -10.31 -1.86
C ILE A 23 5.71 -9.62 -2.82
N GLY A 24 4.80 -8.83 -2.27
CA GLY A 24 3.91 -7.95 -3.01
C GLY A 24 4.37 -6.50 -2.83
N LEU A 25 4.35 -5.71 -3.88
CA LEU A 25 4.64 -4.28 -3.84
C LEU A 25 3.43 -3.50 -4.34
N ILE A 26 3.01 -2.47 -3.60
CA ILE A 26 2.03 -1.50 -4.10
C ILE A 26 2.76 -0.18 -4.35
N LEU A 27 2.94 0.13 -5.64
CA LEU A 27 3.71 1.29 -6.08
C LEU A 27 2.80 2.51 -6.22
N GLY A 28 3.08 3.54 -5.43
CA GLY A 28 2.34 4.79 -5.48
C GLY A 28 2.77 5.75 -6.57
N SER A 29 2.16 6.94 -6.55
CA SER A 29 2.46 8.03 -7.46
C SER A 29 3.97 8.31 -7.52
N GLY A 30 4.53 8.32 -8.73
CA GLY A 30 5.97 8.55 -8.96
C GLY A 30 6.89 7.36 -8.64
N LEU A 31 6.38 6.26 -8.09
CA LEU A 31 7.17 5.09 -7.68
C LEU A 31 6.99 3.87 -8.61
N GLY A 32 6.18 4.03 -9.68
CA GLY A 32 5.92 2.98 -10.66
C GLY A 32 7.17 2.47 -11.38
N VAL A 33 8.24 3.26 -11.45
CA VAL A 33 9.52 2.89 -12.06
C VAL A 33 10.19 1.68 -11.39
N LEU A 34 9.88 1.40 -10.12
CA LEU A 34 10.43 0.23 -9.42
C LEU A 34 9.98 -1.10 -10.06
N ALA A 35 8.84 -1.11 -10.74
CA ALA A 35 8.40 -2.31 -11.47
C ALA A 35 9.26 -2.62 -12.70
N ASP A 36 10.01 -1.64 -13.22
CA ASP A 36 10.90 -1.85 -14.38
C ASP A 36 12.21 -2.56 -13.98
N GLU A 37 12.53 -2.61 -12.68
CA GLU A 37 13.66 -3.37 -12.12
C GLU A 37 13.36 -4.88 -11.97
N ILE A 38 12.12 -5.31 -12.23
CA ILE A 38 11.73 -6.72 -12.16
C ILE A 38 12.29 -7.46 -13.37
N VAL A 39 13.12 -8.48 -13.10
CA VAL A 39 13.74 -9.35 -14.09
C VAL A 39 12.75 -10.44 -14.52
N ASN A 40 12.79 -10.80 -15.82
CA ASN A 40 11.86 -11.74 -16.47
C ASN A 40 10.38 -11.38 -16.25
N PRO A 41 9.96 -10.14 -16.59
CA PRO A 41 8.66 -9.64 -16.19
C PRO A 41 7.52 -10.31 -16.97
N VAL A 42 6.50 -10.76 -16.25
CA VAL A 42 5.18 -11.07 -16.78
C VAL A 42 4.25 -9.92 -16.42
N LYS A 43 3.85 -9.13 -17.42
CA LYS A 43 2.96 -7.98 -17.25
C LYS A 43 1.51 -8.38 -17.54
N LEU A 44 0.61 -8.16 -16.59
CA LEU A 44 -0.81 -8.48 -16.71
C LEU A 44 -1.65 -7.25 -16.33
N SER A 45 -2.28 -6.65 -17.33
CA SER A 45 -3.17 -5.50 -17.16
C SER A 45 -4.39 -5.84 -16.30
N TYR A 46 -4.82 -4.90 -15.45
CA TYR A 46 -5.92 -5.11 -14.49
C TYR A 46 -7.24 -5.43 -15.16
N ASP A 47 -7.53 -4.85 -16.33
CA ASP A 47 -8.73 -5.10 -17.14
C ASP A 47 -8.87 -6.56 -17.61
N LYS A 48 -7.77 -7.32 -17.62
CA LYS A 48 -7.75 -8.75 -17.97
C LYS A 48 -7.98 -9.66 -16.76
N VAL A 49 -8.03 -9.10 -15.55
CA VAL A 49 -8.25 -9.86 -14.31
C VAL A 49 -9.70 -9.64 -13.85
N PRO A 50 -10.50 -10.71 -13.66
CA PRO A 50 -11.86 -10.60 -13.18
C PRO A 50 -11.96 -9.78 -11.89
N HIS A 51 -13.01 -8.94 -11.80
CA HIS A 51 -13.35 -8.13 -10.63
C HIS A 51 -12.36 -6.99 -10.30
N PHE A 52 -11.30 -6.79 -11.08
CA PHE A 52 -10.38 -5.67 -10.85
C PHE A 52 -10.98 -4.35 -11.33
N PRO A 53 -10.79 -3.26 -10.57
CA PRO A 53 -11.01 -1.90 -11.06
C PRO A 53 -10.02 -1.51 -12.14
N VAL A 54 -10.28 -0.37 -12.78
CA VAL A 54 -9.38 0.26 -13.75
C VAL A 54 -8.72 1.47 -13.07
N SER A 55 -7.41 1.61 -13.12
CA SER A 55 -6.76 2.82 -12.58
C SER A 55 -7.07 4.02 -13.47
N THR A 56 -7.57 5.12 -12.90
CA THR A 56 -7.93 6.33 -13.67
C THR A 56 -6.99 7.51 -13.44
N VAL A 57 -6.10 7.41 -12.44
CA VAL A 57 -5.12 8.44 -12.07
C VAL A 57 -3.92 8.42 -13.02
N GLU A 58 -3.46 9.59 -13.43
CA GLU A 58 -2.27 9.76 -14.28
C GLU A 58 -1.02 9.16 -13.60
N GLY A 59 -0.18 8.48 -14.40
CA GLY A 59 1.02 7.79 -13.91
C GLY A 59 0.78 6.40 -13.33
N HIS A 60 -0.47 5.93 -13.25
CA HIS A 60 -0.80 4.55 -12.87
C HIS A 60 -0.96 3.69 -14.13
N ALA A 61 0.02 2.83 -14.41
CA ALA A 61 0.00 1.97 -15.60
C ALA A 61 -1.15 0.94 -15.60
N GLY A 62 -1.70 0.61 -14.43
CA GLY A 62 -2.89 -0.22 -14.31
C GLY A 62 -2.60 -1.71 -14.58
N GLN A 63 -1.47 -2.22 -14.10
CA GLN A 63 -1.06 -3.60 -14.34
C GLN A 63 -0.31 -4.22 -13.16
N PHE A 64 -0.40 -5.54 -13.06
CA PHE A 64 0.56 -6.33 -12.30
C PHE A 64 1.83 -6.57 -13.11
N VAL A 65 2.97 -6.51 -12.43
CA VAL A 65 4.26 -6.92 -12.97
C VAL A 65 4.80 -8.02 -12.05
N PHE A 66 4.81 -9.25 -12.54
CA PHE A 66 5.38 -10.40 -11.85
C PHE A 66 6.79 -10.67 -12.33
N GLY A 67 7.64 -11.24 -11.49
CA GLY A 67 8.96 -11.71 -11.88
C GLY A 67 9.92 -11.76 -10.70
N GLU A 68 11.20 -11.59 -10.98
CA GLU A 68 12.25 -11.67 -9.98
C GLU A 68 12.80 -10.28 -9.64
N LEU A 69 12.76 -9.93 -8.36
CA LEU A 69 13.40 -8.72 -7.83
C LEU A 69 14.43 -9.14 -6.79
N GLN A 70 15.72 -8.90 -7.05
CA GLN A 70 16.83 -9.28 -6.15
C GLN A 70 16.78 -10.76 -5.72
N ASN A 71 16.60 -11.67 -6.69
CA ASN A 71 16.48 -13.12 -6.45
C ASN A 71 15.25 -13.55 -5.63
N LYS A 72 14.20 -12.73 -5.60
CA LYS A 72 12.92 -13.04 -4.95
C LYS A 72 11.78 -12.95 -5.96
N GLN A 73 10.92 -13.96 -5.97
CA GLN A 73 9.68 -13.93 -6.73
C GLN A 73 8.75 -12.87 -6.12
N ALA A 74 8.42 -11.86 -6.92
CA ALA A 74 7.68 -10.69 -6.50
C ALA A 74 6.53 -10.37 -7.47
N VAL A 75 5.54 -9.66 -6.96
CA VAL A 75 4.48 -9.03 -7.75
C VAL A 75 4.41 -7.56 -7.38
N ALA A 76 4.48 -6.68 -8.38
CA ALA A 76 4.27 -5.25 -8.19
C ALA A 76 2.93 -4.83 -8.82
N MET A 77 2.13 -4.10 -8.06
CA MET A 77 1.04 -3.28 -8.57
C MET A 77 1.64 -1.97 -9.09
N GLN A 78 1.76 -1.84 -10.41
CA GLN A 78 2.26 -0.62 -11.06
C GLN A 78 1.09 0.37 -11.24
N GLY A 79 0.76 1.03 -10.14
CA GLY A 79 -0.45 1.82 -9.97
C GLY A 79 -1.44 1.13 -9.03
N ARG A 80 -2.09 1.93 -8.20
CA ARG A 80 -3.15 1.52 -7.26
C ARG A 80 -4.52 2.10 -7.62
N PHE A 81 -5.48 1.81 -6.76
CA PHE A 81 -6.82 2.40 -6.76
C PHE A 81 -6.98 3.26 -5.51
N HIS A 82 -7.72 4.35 -5.61
CA HIS A 82 -8.02 5.24 -4.51
C HIS A 82 -9.51 5.33 -4.25
N PHE A 83 -9.86 5.60 -3.00
CA PHE A 83 -11.25 5.74 -2.59
C PHE A 83 -11.92 6.98 -3.24
N TYR A 84 -11.18 8.08 -3.40
CA TYR A 84 -11.69 9.28 -4.07
C TYR A 84 -12.00 9.08 -5.58
N GLU A 85 -11.53 8.00 -6.21
CA GLU A 85 -11.90 7.66 -7.60
C GLU A 85 -13.35 7.13 -7.69
N GLY A 86 -14.03 6.96 -6.56
CA GLY A 86 -15.41 6.46 -6.48
C GLY A 86 -15.51 4.95 -6.26
N TYR A 87 -14.38 4.25 -6.11
CA TYR A 87 -14.34 2.83 -5.79
C TYR A 87 -14.77 2.55 -4.36
N SER A 88 -15.38 1.39 -4.11
CA SER A 88 -15.60 0.97 -2.72
C SER A 88 -14.27 0.59 -2.06
N MET A 89 -14.21 0.63 -0.73
CA MET A 89 -13.02 0.14 0.00
C MET A 89 -12.73 -1.35 -0.26
N GLN A 90 -13.75 -2.13 -0.64
CA GLN A 90 -13.55 -3.52 -1.06
C GLN A 90 -12.85 -3.58 -2.42
N ASP A 91 -13.23 -2.72 -3.37
CA ASP A 91 -12.58 -2.66 -4.68
C ASP A 91 -11.12 -2.20 -4.55
N VAL A 92 -10.86 -1.16 -3.74
CA VAL A 92 -9.51 -0.63 -3.47
C VAL A 92 -8.59 -1.71 -2.91
N THR A 93 -9.11 -2.58 -2.04
CA THR A 93 -8.31 -3.55 -1.30
C THR A 93 -8.38 -4.98 -1.83
N PHE A 94 -9.20 -5.23 -2.86
CA PHE A 94 -9.29 -6.51 -3.55
C PHE A 94 -7.93 -7.07 -3.98
N PRO A 95 -7.00 -6.26 -4.53
CA PRO A 95 -5.68 -6.76 -4.94
C PRO A 95 -4.86 -7.38 -3.81
N VAL A 96 -5.03 -6.89 -2.57
CA VAL A 96 -4.32 -7.43 -1.40
C VAL A 96 -4.77 -8.85 -1.08
N ARG A 97 -6.08 -9.14 -1.17
CA ARG A 97 -6.60 -10.50 -1.01
C ARG A 97 -6.10 -11.43 -2.12
N VAL A 98 -6.07 -10.94 -3.35
CA VAL A 98 -5.53 -11.69 -4.49
C VAL A 98 -4.04 -11.98 -4.31
N MET A 99 -3.24 -11.00 -3.90
CA MET A 99 -1.83 -11.20 -3.58
C MET A 99 -1.63 -12.23 -2.47
N LYS A 100 -2.45 -12.20 -1.40
CA LYS A 100 -2.42 -13.22 -0.34
C LYS A 100 -2.65 -14.62 -0.90
N GLU A 101 -3.71 -14.82 -1.68
CA GLU A 101 -4.05 -16.13 -2.26
C GLU A 101 -3.05 -16.58 -3.33
N LEU A 102 -2.31 -15.66 -3.96
CA LEU A 102 -1.17 -16.00 -4.81
C LEU A 102 0.04 -16.50 -4.02
N GLY A 103 0.07 -16.30 -2.70
CA GLY A 103 1.14 -16.76 -1.81
C GLY A 103 2.03 -15.66 -1.26
N VAL A 104 1.67 -14.38 -1.41
CA VAL A 104 2.45 -13.27 -0.86
C VAL A 104 2.39 -13.29 0.67
N GLU A 105 3.56 -13.20 1.29
CA GLU A 105 3.73 -13.19 2.75
C GLU A 105 4.10 -11.80 3.26
N ILE A 106 4.81 -11.00 2.46
CA ILE A 106 5.25 -9.64 2.78
C ILE A 106 4.65 -8.67 1.77
N LEU A 107 3.95 -7.65 2.24
CA LEU A 107 3.46 -6.53 1.45
C LEU A 107 4.31 -5.28 1.72
N VAL A 108 4.93 -4.74 0.68
CA VAL A 108 5.59 -3.43 0.73
C VAL A 108 4.64 -2.41 0.13
N VAL A 109 4.16 -1.48 0.95
CA VAL A 109 3.28 -0.39 0.51
C VAL A 109 4.08 0.90 0.42
N THR A 110 3.94 1.61 -0.70
CA THR A 110 4.64 2.87 -0.92
C THR A 110 3.68 3.98 -1.29
N ASN A 111 3.89 5.21 -0.86
CA ASN A 111 3.04 6.33 -1.26
C ASN A 111 3.80 7.65 -1.36
N ALA A 112 3.19 8.61 -2.04
CA ALA A 112 3.52 10.01 -1.90
C ALA A 112 2.71 10.59 -0.74
N ALA A 113 3.32 11.47 0.05
CA ALA A 113 2.68 12.08 1.22
C ALA A 113 3.08 13.55 1.39
N GLY A 114 2.17 14.32 1.99
CA GLY A 114 2.45 15.66 2.50
C GLY A 114 3.11 15.58 3.87
N GLY A 115 4.24 16.25 4.07
CA GLY A 115 4.93 16.32 5.36
C GLY A 115 4.17 17.21 6.35
N VAL A 116 3.80 16.65 7.49
CA VAL A 116 3.16 17.38 8.61
C VAL A 116 4.18 17.74 9.68
N ASN A 117 5.18 16.88 9.87
CA ASN A 117 6.33 17.13 10.73
C ASN A 117 7.21 18.24 10.11
N GLU A 118 7.41 19.33 10.85
CA GLU A 118 8.15 20.52 10.38
C GLU A 118 9.66 20.24 10.18
N LEU A 119 10.16 19.12 10.70
CA LEU A 119 11.55 18.71 10.53
C LEU A 119 11.78 17.94 9.22
N TYR A 120 10.72 17.52 8.54
CA TYR A 120 10.82 16.82 7.26
C TYR A 120 10.94 17.81 6.10
N LYS A 121 11.39 17.30 4.96
CA LYS A 121 11.46 18.06 3.71
C LYS A 121 11.07 17.20 2.52
N ALA A 122 10.74 17.86 1.41
CA ALA A 122 10.50 17.16 0.15
C ALA A 122 11.72 16.29 -0.24
N GLY A 123 11.47 15.05 -0.63
CA GLY A 123 12.47 14.02 -0.93
C GLY A 123 12.83 13.12 0.25
N ASP A 124 12.42 13.44 1.48
CA ASP A 124 12.62 12.53 2.61
C ASP A 124 11.82 11.24 2.41
N LEU A 125 12.43 10.10 2.76
CA LEU A 125 11.75 8.82 2.88
C LEU A 125 11.39 8.59 4.35
N MET A 126 10.13 8.27 4.62
CA MET A 126 9.63 7.99 5.96
C MET A 126 9.18 6.53 6.05
N LEU A 127 9.78 5.76 6.95
CA LEU A 127 9.24 4.48 7.39
C LEU A 127 7.94 4.74 8.15
N ILE A 128 6.86 4.08 7.74
CA ILE A 128 5.58 4.16 8.43
C ILE A 128 5.65 3.23 9.65
N SER A 129 5.71 3.81 10.85
CA SER A 129 5.73 3.07 12.11
C SER A 129 4.33 2.77 12.63
N ASP A 130 3.38 3.64 12.33
CA ASP A 130 1.96 3.50 12.69
C ASP A 130 1.08 4.32 11.72
N HIS A 131 -0.25 4.20 11.83
CA HIS A 131 -1.17 5.03 11.08
C HIS A 131 -2.35 5.58 11.88
N ILE A 132 -2.92 6.66 11.37
CA ILE A 132 -4.25 7.15 11.77
C ILE A 132 -5.19 6.94 10.58
N ASN A 133 -6.27 6.17 10.77
CA ASN A 133 -7.28 6.00 9.74
C ASN A 133 -8.31 7.14 9.79
N PHE A 134 -8.07 8.18 9.00
CA PHE A 134 -8.98 9.33 8.84
C PHE A 134 -9.77 9.27 7.51
N THR A 135 -9.87 8.08 6.90
CA THR A 135 -10.58 7.90 5.62
C THR A 135 -12.10 7.94 5.76
N GLY A 136 -12.62 8.04 6.99
CA GLY A 136 -14.05 8.08 7.30
C GLY A 136 -14.75 6.72 7.26
N THR A 137 -14.03 5.64 6.94
CA THR A 137 -14.59 4.28 6.82
C THR A 137 -13.51 3.21 7.04
N SER A 138 -13.87 1.93 6.87
CA SER A 138 -12.94 0.80 6.94
C SER A 138 -13.27 -0.27 5.88
N PRO A 139 -12.24 -0.90 5.26
CA PRO A 139 -12.45 -1.97 4.27
C PRO A 139 -13.05 -3.25 4.88
N LEU A 140 -13.06 -3.38 6.21
CA LEU A 140 -13.62 -4.54 6.93
C LEU A 140 -15.09 -4.35 7.37
N ILE A 141 -15.72 -3.22 7.02
CA ILE A 141 -17.16 -3.02 7.29
C ILE A 141 -17.97 -4.05 6.49
N GLY A 142 -18.90 -4.71 7.19
CA GLY A 142 -19.76 -5.76 6.64
C GLY A 142 -19.58 -7.10 7.35
N LYS A 143 -20.05 -8.17 6.72
CA LYS A 143 -19.93 -9.55 7.21
C LYS A 143 -18.46 -10.02 7.10
N ASN A 144 -17.93 -10.63 8.17
CA ASN A 144 -16.61 -11.26 8.13
C ASN A 144 -16.67 -12.62 7.45
N ASP A 145 -15.64 -12.92 6.67
CA ASP A 145 -15.34 -14.26 6.21
C ASP A 145 -14.09 -14.76 6.94
N ASN A 146 -14.25 -15.84 7.70
CA ASN A 146 -13.17 -16.38 8.54
C ASN A 146 -12.04 -17.01 7.70
N HIS A 147 -12.26 -17.30 6.42
CA HIS A 147 -11.20 -17.71 5.50
C HIS A 147 -10.12 -16.63 5.39
N PHE A 148 -10.54 -15.36 5.38
CA PHE A 148 -9.65 -14.23 5.18
C PHE A 148 -8.94 -13.76 6.44
N GLY A 149 -9.42 -14.12 7.63
CA GLY A 149 -8.89 -13.66 8.91
C GLY A 149 -9.95 -13.43 10.00
N PRO A 150 -9.53 -12.96 11.19
CA PRO A 150 -10.39 -12.82 12.35
C PRO A 150 -11.36 -11.64 12.20
N ARG A 151 -12.52 -11.74 12.85
CA ARG A 151 -13.51 -10.64 12.88
C ARG A 151 -12.93 -9.33 13.43
N PHE A 152 -12.02 -9.43 14.39
CA PHE A 152 -11.40 -8.30 15.07
C PHE A 152 -9.88 -8.45 14.99
N PRO A 153 -9.23 -7.98 13.91
CA PRO A 153 -7.78 -8.04 13.79
C PRO A 153 -7.13 -7.04 14.75
N ASP A 154 -6.07 -7.46 15.43
CA ASP A 154 -5.23 -6.57 16.21
C ASP A 154 -4.35 -5.71 15.28
N MET A 155 -4.24 -4.41 15.57
CA MET A 155 -3.48 -3.46 14.74
C MET A 155 -2.20 -2.96 15.44
N SER A 156 -1.83 -3.51 16.60
CA SER A 156 -0.71 -3.01 17.42
C SER A 156 0.67 -3.13 16.75
N ASP A 157 0.82 -4.07 15.81
CA ASP A 157 2.04 -4.26 15.00
C ASP A 157 1.71 -4.39 13.51
N ALA A 158 0.79 -3.54 13.03
CA ALA A 158 0.36 -3.53 11.61
C ALA A 158 1.51 -3.24 10.62
N TYR A 159 2.60 -2.62 11.10
CA TYR A 159 3.85 -2.41 10.37
C TYR A 159 5.01 -3.06 11.14
N GLN A 160 5.39 -4.29 10.78
CA GLN A 160 6.26 -5.10 11.64
C GLN A 160 7.58 -4.40 11.96
N LEU A 161 7.88 -4.35 13.26
CA LEU A 161 9.14 -3.82 13.77
C LEU A 161 10.37 -4.41 13.08
N SER A 162 10.39 -5.73 12.88
CA SER A 162 11.53 -6.43 12.24
C SER A 162 11.78 -5.98 10.79
N LEU A 163 10.74 -5.65 10.04
CA LEU A 163 10.87 -5.12 8.67
C LEU A 163 11.38 -3.68 8.69
N ARG A 164 10.88 -2.84 9.61
CA ARG A 164 11.36 -1.47 9.81
C ARG A 164 12.84 -1.43 10.23
N GLU A 165 13.25 -2.30 11.13
CA GLU A 165 14.66 -2.45 11.55
C GLU A 165 15.55 -2.86 10.37
N THR A 166 15.09 -3.80 9.56
CA THR A 166 15.80 -4.23 8.34
C THR A 166 15.96 -3.06 7.38
N ALA A 167 14.89 -2.30 7.11
CA ALA A 167 14.92 -1.14 6.23
C ALA A 167 15.87 -0.05 6.77
N ARG A 168 15.85 0.24 8.07
CA ARG A 168 16.75 1.20 8.73
C ARG A 168 18.21 0.80 8.60
N LYS A 169 18.52 -0.49 8.79
CA LYS A 169 19.87 -1.03 8.61
C LYS A 169 20.35 -0.86 7.17
N ILE A 170 19.52 -1.16 6.18
CA ILE A 170 19.85 -0.99 4.76
C ILE A 170 20.05 0.49 4.42
N ALA A 171 19.16 1.38 4.89
CA ALA A 171 19.29 2.81 4.69
C ALA A 171 20.62 3.35 5.25
N SER A 172 21.01 2.92 6.46
CA SER A 172 22.31 3.26 7.04
C SER A 172 23.49 2.75 6.21
N GLN A 173 23.44 1.52 5.70
CA GLN A 173 24.49 0.96 4.84
C GLN A 173 24.64 1.71 3.52
N LEU A 174 23.55 2.22 2.98
CA LEU A 174 23.51 3.00 1.74
C LEU A 174 23.74 4.50 1.97
N ASN A 175 23.92 4.94 3.21
CA ASN A 175 23.98 6.36 3.61
C ASN A 175 22.74 7.16 3.13
N ILE A 176 21.58 6.52 3.12
CA ILE A 176 20.30 7.15 2.81
C ILE A 176 19.68 7.63 4.14
N PRO A 177 19.47 8.94 4.33
CA PRO A 177 18.74 9.43 5.49
C PRO A 177 17.29 8.94 5.40
N ILE A 178 16.77 8.40 6.50
CA ILE A 178 15.39 7.92 6.58
C ILE A 178 14.74 8.46 7.85
N GLN A 179 13.50 8.93 7.70
CA GLN A 179 12.63 9.31 8.79
C GLN A 179 11.80 8.10 9.24
N GLU A 180 11.14 8.22 10.39
CA GLU A 180 10.18 7.23 10.86
C GLU A 180 9.06 7.96 11.60
N GLY A 181 7.80 7.62 11.29
CA GLY A 181 6.67 8.39 11.78
C GLY A 181 5.30 7.80 11.46
N VAL A 182 4.27 8.52 11.90
CA VAL A 182 2.86 8.13 11.78
C VAL A 182 2.24 8.70 10.51
N TYR A 183 1.65 7.83 9.69
CA TYR A 183 0.94 8.23 8.47
C TYR A 183 -0.57 8.36 8.71
N ALA A 184 -1.16 9.51 8.41
CA ALA A 184 -2.60 9.71 8.46
C ALA A 184 -3.23 9.56 7.06
N GLY A 185 -4.13 8.58 6.91
CA GLY A 185 -4.85 8.33 5.67
C GLY A 185 -6.16 9.12 5.60
N PHE A 186 -6.29 10.01 4.62
CA PHE A 186 -7.49 10.78 4.28
C PHE A 186 -8.24 10.17 3.10
N SER A 187 -9.51 10.55 2.92
CA SER A 187 -10.27 10.13 1.74
C SER A 187 -9.84 10.89 0.48
N GLY A 188 -9.50 12.18 0.59
CA GLY A 188 -9.36 13.08 -0.57
C GLY A 188 -10.70 13.40 -1.25
N PRO A 189 -10.69 14.01 -2.46
CA PRO A 189 -9.51 14.37 -3.26
C PRO A 189 -8.98 15.78 -2.98
N THR A 190 -9.69 16.60 -2.20
CA THR A 190 -9.19 17.92 -1.80
C THR A 190 -7.98 17.73 -0.90
N TYR A 191 -6.90 18.49 -1.15
CA TYR A 191 -5.84 18.66 -0.16
C TYR A 191 -6.41 19.27 1.13
N GLU A 192 -5.66 19.11 2.20
CA GLU A 192 -6.05 19.54 3.53
C GLU A 192 -5.98 21.07 3.65
N THR A 193 -6.83 21.63 4.50
CA THR A 193 -6.71 22.99 4.99
C THR A 193 -5.61 23.09 6.06
N PRO A 194 -5.03 24.28 6.31
CA PRO A 194 -4.09 24.45 7.41
C PRO A 194 -4.64 24.08 8.79
N ALA A 195 -5.96 24.18 9.00
CA ALA A 195 -6.59 23.78 10.25
C ALA A 195 -6.62 22.25 10.41
N GLU A 196 -6.93 21.51 9.34
CA GLU A 196 -6.89 20.03 9.34
C GLU A 196 -5.45 19.52 9.53
N ILE A 197 -4.47 20.18 8.95
CA ILE A 197 -3.05 19.84 9.15
C ILE A 197 -2.60 20.09 10.59
N ARG A 198 -2.95 21.23 11.19
CA ARG A 198 -2.68 21.45 12.63
C ARG A 198 -3.37 20.42 13.51
N MET A 199 -4.60 20.03 13.17
CA MET A 199 -5.31 18.95 13.86
C MET A 199 -4.54 17.64 13.75
N MET A 200 -4.13 17.22 12.56
CA MET A 200 -3.38 15.97 12.37
C MET A 200 -2.04 15.97 13.09
N ARG A 201 -1.31 17.09 13.06
CA ARG A 201 -0.09 17.25 13.85
C ARG A 201 -0.35 17.08 15.34
N THR A 202 -1.41 17.71 15.84
CA THR A 202 -1.82 17.62 17.25
C THR A 202 -2.19 16.18 17.64
N LEU A 203 -2.76 15.42 16.70
CA LEU A 203 -3.07 13.99 16.88
C LEU A 203 -1.85 13.07 16.70
N GLY A 204 -0.68 13.60 16.34
CA GLY A 204 0.57 12.87 16.25
C GLY A 204 0.92 12.35 14.86
N ALA A 205 0.29 12.83 13.79
CA ALA A 205 0.68 12.47 12.42
C ALA A 205 1.95 13.22 11.97
N ASP A 206 2.85 12.50 11.30
CA ASP A 206 4.06 13.05 10.68
C ASP A 206 3.91 13.28 9.18
N ALA A 207 3.02 12.51 8.54
CA ALA A 207 2.69 12.65 7.12
C ALA A 207 1.20 12.37 6.87
N VAL A 208 0.64 12.99 5.82
CA VAL A 208 -0.74 12.77 5.36
C VAL A 208 -0.76 12.29 3.92
N GLY A 209 -1.71 11.43 3.57
CA GLY A 209 -1.93 11.01 2.20
C GLY A 209 -3.29 10.35 2.02
N MET A 210 -3.58 9.89 0.80
CA MET A 210 -4.94 9.47 0.39
C MET A 210 -5.05 7.98 0.01
N SER A 211 -4.11 7.16 0.47
CA SER A 211 -4.04 5.71 0.22
C SER A 211 -3.49 4.93 1.41
N THR A 212 -3.10 3.68 1.18
CA THR A 212 -2.25 2.85 2.04
C THR A 212 -2.97 2.25 3.24
N VAL A 213 -3.61 3.06 4.07
CA VAL A 213 -4.27 2.57 5.30
C VAL A 213 -5.25 1.41 5.02
N PRO A 214 -6.14 1.47 4.01
CA PRO A 214 -7.03 0.35 3.70
C PRO A 214 -6.28 -0.92 3.30
N GLU A 215 -5.24 -0.81 2.48
CA GLU A 215 -4.44 -1.96 2.02
C GLU A 215 -3.71 -2.62 3.20
N VAL A 216 -3.18 -1.82 4.13
CA VAL A 216 -2.51 -2.31 5.35
C VAL A 216 -3.48 -3.02 6.29
N ILE A 217 -4.68 -2.47 6.51
CA ILE A 217 -5.73 -3.13 7.31
C ILE A 217 -6.05 -4.52 6.74
N ILE A 218 -6.20 -4.62 5.42
CA ILE A 218 -6.51 -5.89 4.76
C ILE A 218 -5.33 -6.86 4.77
N ALA A 219 -4.11 -6.37 4.59
CA ALA A 219 -2.89 -7.18 4.68
C ALA A 219 -2.73 -7.78 6.08
N ASN A 220 -2.89 -6.96 7.12
CA ASN A 220 -2.82 -7.40 8.52
C ASN A 220 -3.93 -8.41 8.85
N HIS A 221 -5.17 -8.14 8.42
CA HIS A 221 -6.27 -9.12 8.56
C HIS A 221 -5.95 -10.45 7.85
N ALA A 222 -5.24 -10.41 6.72
CA ALA A 222 -4.79 -11.60 5.98
C ALA A 222 -3.56 -12.30 6.59
N GLY A 223 -3.04 -11.81 7.72
CA GLY A 223 -1.81 -12.31 8.35
C GLY A 223 -0.57 -12.10 7.48
N MET A 224 -0.58 -11.08 6.62
CA MET A 224 0.61 -10.66 5.87
C MET A 224 1.47 -9.74 6.73
N ARG A 225 2.78 -9.81 6.51
CA ARG A 225 3.71 -8.84 7.07
C ARG A 225 3.76 -7.59 6.19
N VAL A 226 3.84 -6.40 6.75
CA VAL A 226 3.79 -5.12 6.05
C VAL A 226 5.00 -4.26 6.38
N LEU A 227 5.61 -3.71 5.33
CA LEU A 227 6.54 -2.58 5.40
C LEU A 227 5.91 -1.39 4.66
N GLY A 228 5.79 -0.23 5.33
CA GLY A 228 5.28 0.99 4.73
C GLY A 228 6.39 2.03 4.54
N ILE A 229 6.44 2.67 3.37
CA ILE A 229 7.38 3.75 3.07
C ILE A 229 6.64 4.91 2.37
N SER A 230 6.65 6.08 2.98
CA SER A 230 6.17 7.32 2.37
C SER A 230 7.33 8.11 1.81
N CYS A 231 7.18 8.61 0.58
CA CYS A 231 8.02 9.68 0.05
C CYS A 231 7.34 11.01 0.36
N ILE A 232 8.00 11.88 1.11
CA ILE A 232 7.50 13.22 1.38
C ILE A 232 7.68 14.04 0.09
N THR A 233 6.60 14.31 -0.62
CA THR A 233 6.66 14.99 -1.92
C THR A 233 6.51 16.51 -1.82
N ASN A 234 5.88 16.98 -0.74
CA ASN A 234 5.65 18.38 -0.43
C ASN A 234 5.47 18.54 1.07
N MET A 235 5.62 19.76 1.59
CA MET A 235 5.08 20.07 2.91
C MET A 235 3.56 20.24 2.80
N ALA A 236 2.82 19.80 3.82
CA ALA A 236 1.37 19.93 3.85
C ALA A 236 0.94 21.41 3.95
N ALA A 237 -0.35 21.68 3.79
CA ALA A 237 -0.85 23.05 3.79
C ALA A 237 -0.61 23.77 5.12
N GLY A 238 0.03 24.95 5.07
CA GLY A 238 0.24 25.81 6.25
C GLY A 238 1.32 25.31 7.22
N ILE A 239 2.21 24.45 6.75
CA ILE A 239 3.47 24.05 7.40
C ILE A 239 4.54 25.11 7.15
#